data_AF-A0A482VDD6-F1
#
_entry.id   AF-A0A482VDD6-F1
#
_cell.length_a   1.000
_cell.length_b   1.000
_cell.length_c   1.000
_cell.angle_alpha   90.00
_cell.angle_beta   90.00
_cell.angle_gamma   90.00
#
_symmetry.space_group_name_H-M   'P 1'
#
loop_
_entity.id
_entity.type
_entity.pdbx_description
1 polymer ?
#
loop_
_entity_poly.entity_id
_entity_poly.type
_entity_poly.pdbx_seq_one_letter_code
_entity_poly.pdbx_strand_id
1 'polypeptide(L)'
;MYVTDVTNRTTIGQKIREIYTGVETYFYQFSYDGVLGGNDAHYDGADFVGHSEDMFYLFCYSVGCDFSIYPESDQVTSERLVSIWTNFAKYQNPTPEPSELLQNITWPIVSTEGGDFLYVDINENLEIKNHPKEKTYGKWVELYDSLGYSDFDTY
;
A
#
# COMPACT_ATOMS: atom_id res chain seq x y z
N MET A 1 -6.62 3.53 24.36
CA MET A 1 -6.37 3.17 22.95
C MET A 1 -7.03 4.25 22.11
N TYR A 2 -6.25 5.26 21.72
CA TYR A 2 -6.74 6.37 20.90
C TYR A 2 -6.67 5.91 19.44
N VAL A 3 -7.82 5.77 18.81
CA VAL A 3 -7.92 5.54 17.37
C VAL A 3 -7.66 6.89 16.70
N THR A 4 -6.41 7.17 16.37
CA THR A 4 -6.04 8.31 15.51
C THR A 4 -6.00 7.84 14.07
N ASP A 5 -7.15 7.79 13.41
CA ASP A 5 -7.21 7.56 11.96
C ASP A 5 -8.49 8.13 11.36
N VAL A 6 -8.56 9.47 11.31
CA VAL A 6 -9.72 10.18 10.72
C VAL A 6 -9.31 11.03 9.51
N THR A 7 -8.02 11.30 9.31
CA THR A 7 -7.55 12.18 8.23
C THR A 7 -7.14 11.45 6.95
N ASN A 8 -6.89 10.13 6.99
CA ASN A 8 -6.29 9.40 5.86
C ASN A 8 -7.26 8.53 5.04
N ARG A 9 -8.55 8.47 5.41
CA ARG A 9 -9.49 7.47 4.88
C ARG A 9 -10.65 7.99 4.05
N THR A 10 -10.77 9.30 3.86
CA THR A 10 -11.83 9.83 2.99
C THR A 10 -11.30 9.96 1.56
N THR A 11 -12.19 9.79 0.59
CA THR A 11 -11.96 10.15 -0.83
C THR A 11 -11.43 11.59 -0.96
N ILE A 12 -11.72 12.45 0.02
CA ILE A 12 -11.22 13.82 0.15
C ILE A 12 -9.73 13.86 0.51
N GLY A 13 -9.22 13.06 1.46
CA GLY A 13 -7.79 13.05 1.81
C GLY A 13 -6.89 12.60 0.64
N GLN A 14 -7.37 11.64 -0.15
CA GLN A 14 -6.72 11.20 -1.39
C GLN A 14 -6.79 12.28 -2.48
N LYS A 15 -7.99 12.85 -2.71
CA LYS A 15 -8.19 13.99 -3.62
C LYS A 15 -7.36 15.22 -3.22
N ILE A 16 -7.17 15.51 -1.93
CA ILE A 16 -6.40 16.66 -1.47
C ILE A 16 -4.93 16.55 -1.91
N ARG A 17 -4.35 15.36 -1.90
CA ARG A 17 -2.94 15.16 -2.26
C ARG A 17 -2.70 15.34 -3.75
N GLU A 18 -3.58 14.78 -4.58
CA GLU A 18 -3.52 14.88 -6.05
C GLU A 18 -3.95 16.25 -6.59
N ILE A 19 -5.08 16.78 -6.11
CA ILE A 19 -5.68 18.02 -6.66
C ILE A 19 -4.86 19.26 -6.32
N TYR A 20 -4.20 19.31 -5.15
CA TYR A 20 -3.60 20.57 -4.67
C TYR A 20 -2.09 20.68 -4.89
N THR A 21 -1.39 19.60 -5.24
CA THR A 21 0.09 19.66 -5.37
C THR A 21 0.60 19.44 -6.80
N GLY A 22 -0.15 18.76 -7.67
CA GLY A 22 0.28 18.46 -9.05
C GLY A 22 1.52 17.56 -9.16
N VAL A 23 1.81 16.78 -8.11
CA VAL A 23 2.96 15.89 -8.04
C VAL A 23 2.54 14.45 -8.34
N GLU A 24 3.34 13.74 -9.12
CA GLU A 24 3.15 12.31 -9.40
C GLU A 24 3.10 11.53 -8.08
N THR A 25 1.98 10.86 -7.84
CA THR A 25 1.71 10.09 -6.63
C THR A 25 1.59 8.62 -6.99
N TYR A 26 2.15 7.74 -6.17
CA TYR A 26 2.12 6.29 -6.35
C TYR A 26 1.53 5.64 -5.11
N PHE A 27 0.71 4.60 -5.29
CA PHE A 27 0.08 3.86 -4.19
C PHE A 27 0.41 2.37 -4.28
N TYR A 28 0.74 1.75 -3.15
CA TYR A 28 0.76 0.30 -3.00
C TYR A 28 -0.08 -0.16 -1.82
N GLN A 29 -0.46 -1.43 -1.86
CA GLN A 29 -0.90 -2.22 -0.72
C GLN A 29 0.11 -3.36 -0.53
N PHE A 30 0.63 -3.53 0.67
CA PHE A 30 1.42 -4.71 1.01
C PHE A 30 0.47 -5.78 1.56
N SER A 31 0.42 -6.95 0.92
CA SER A 31 -0.50 -8.04 1.26
C SER A 31 0.17 -9.42 1.28
N TYR A 32 1.48 -9.45 1.10
CA TYR A 32 2.28 -10.66 1.22
C TYR A 32 2.35 -11.12 2.68
N ASP A 33 1.80 -12.30 2.95
CA ASP A 33 1.85 -12.98 4.24
C ASP A 33 2.88 -14.12 4.14
N GLY A 34 4.07 -13.85 4.69
CA GLY A 34 5.21 -14.76 4.63
C GLY A 34 5.83 -14.96 6.00
N VAL A 35 6.73 -15.95 6.09
CA VAL A 35 7.30 -16.39 7.38
C VAL A 35 8.14 -15.28 8.01
N LEU A 36 8.73 -14.42 7.18
CA LEU A 36 9.52 -13.28 7.63
C LEU A 36 8.68 -12.19 8.33
N GLY A 37 7.41 -12.01 7.95
CA GLY A 37 6.49 -11.09 8.61
C GLY A 37 6.20 -11.48 10.07
N GLY A 38 6.21 -12.79 10.35
CA GLY A 38 6.20 -13.35 11.70
C GLY A 38 4.88 -13.15 12.46
N ASN A 39 3.79 -12.80 11.78
CA ASN A 39 2.47 -12.65 12.38
C ASN A 39 1.59 -13.87 12.09
N ASP A 40 1.26 -14.62 13.14
CA ASP A 40 0.35 -15.76 13.06
C ASP A 40 -1.08 -15.42 13.53
N ALA A 41 -1.37 -14.15 13.84
CA ALA A 41 -2.65 -13.74 14.40
C ALA A 41 -3.71 -13.49 13.32
N HIS A 42 -4.66 -14.41 13.22
CA HIS A 42 -5.73 -14.41 12.22
C HIS A 42 -7.09 -14.14 12.85
N TYR A 43 -7.85 -13.21 12.27
CA TYR A 43 -9.19 -12.86 12.73
C TYR A 43 -10.19 -12.87 11.57
N ASP A 44 -11.38 -13.42 11.82
CA ASP A 44 -12.45 -13.44 10.82
C ASP A 44 -12.79 -12.02 10.37
N GLY A 45 -12.71 -11.80 9.04
CA GLY A 45 -13.00 -10.51 8.42
C GLY A 45 -11.83 -9.51 8.41
N ALA A 46 -10.66 -9.89 8.92
CA ALA A 46 -9.41 -9.16 8.72
C ALA A 46 -8.58 -9.80 7.60
N ASP A 47 -7.66 -9.02 7.02
CA ASP A 47 -6.62 -9.56 6.16
C ASP A 47 -5.51 -10.22 7.02
N PHE A 48 -4.62 -10.93 6.33
CA PHE A 48 -3.55 -11.72 6.92
C PHE A 48 -2.35 -10.89 7.38
N VAL A 49 -2.15 -9.71 6.79
CA VAL A 49 -1.00 -8.85 7.08
C VAL A 49 -1.37 -7.73 8.05
N GLY A 50 -0.69 -7.73 9.18
CA GLY A 50 -0.75 -6.76 10.26
C GLY A 50 0.07 -5.50 10.01
N HIS A 51 -0.18 -4.49 10.84
CA HIS A 51 0.51 -3.22 10.74
C HIS A 51 2.01 -3.37 11.06
N SER A 52 2.84 -2.71 10.26
CA SER A 52 4.31 -2.70 10.34
C SER A 52 5.02 -3.99 9.87
N GLU A 53 4.29 -5.00 9.35
CA GLU A 53 4.94 -6.23 8.87
C GLU A 53 5.82 -6.04 7.63
N ASP A 54 5.47 -5.10 6.77
CA ASP A 54 6.27 -4.71 5.61
C ASP A 54 7.68 -4.23 6.00
N MET A 55 7.85 -3.75 7.24
CA MET A 55 9.16 -3.31 7.75
C MET A 55 10.15 -4.46 7.89
N PHE A 56 9.69 -5.70 8.12
CA PHE A 56 10.58 -6.87 8.17
C PHE A 56 11.17 -7.22 6.80
N TYR A 57 10.46 -6.84 5.72
CA TYR A 57 10.92 -7.02 4.34
C TYR A 57 11.78 -5.86 3.86
N LEU A 58 11.68 -4.67 4.48
CA LEU A 58 12.43 -3.48 4.10
C LEU A 58 13.72 -3.28 4.91
N PHE A 59 13.71 -3.66 6.19
CA PHE A 59 14.82 -3.47 7.12
C PHE A 59 15.21 -4.80 7.75
N CYS A 60 16.51 -5.02 7.92
CA CYS A 60 16.92 -6.02 8.88
C CYS A 60 16.49 -5.60 10.29
N TYR A 61 15.77 -6.48 10.98
CA TYR A 61 15.38 -6.28 12.37
C TYR A 61 16.01 -7.35 13.29
N SER A 62 16.62 -6.90 14.40
CA SER A 62 17.21 -7.77 15.44
C SER A 62 18.27 -8.75 14.89
N VAL A 63 18.25 -10.02 15.31
CA VAL A 63 19.20 -11.08 14.91
C VAL A 63 18.93 -11.68 13.52
N GLY A 64 17.90 -11.22 12.81
CA GLY A 64 17.37 -11.83 11.58
C GLY A 64 17.89 -11.27 10.26
N CYS A 65 19.12 -10.75 10.18
CA CYS A 65 19.66 -10.21 8.92
C CYS A 65 20.08 -11.29 7.91
N ASP A 66 20.09 -12.56 8.30
CA ASP A 66 20.37 -13.66 7.39
C ASP A 66 19.08 -14.06 6.66
N PHE A 67 18.81 -13.41 5.54
CA PHE A 67 17.62 -13.70 4.71
C PHE A 67 17.67 -15.11 4.10
N SER A 68 18.84 -15.75 4.04
CA SER A 68 18.99 -17.08 3.41
C SER A 68 18.29 -18.21 4.17
N ILE A 69 17.90 -17.97 5.44
CA ILE A 69 17.16 -18.93 6.26
C ILE A 69 15.64 -18.92 5.99
N TYR A 70 15.14 -17.89 5.30
CA TYR A 70 13.72 -17.75 4.97
C TYR A 70 13.41 -18.36 3.60
N PRO A 71 12.15 -18.74 3.34
CA PRO A 71 11.69 -19.17 2.02
C PRO A 71 12.15 -18.23 0.88
N GLU A 72 12.39 -18.79 -0.30
CA GLU A 72 12.79 -18.00 -1.47
C GLU A 72 11.78 -16.89 -1.81
N SER A 73 10.49 -17.14 -1.60
CA SER A 73 9.44 -16.14 -1.78
C SER A 73 9.57 -14.94 -0.83
N ASP A 74 9.95 -15.15 0.43
CA ASP A 74 10.21 -14.07 1.39
C ASP A 74 11.42 -13.22 0.95
N GLN A 75 12.48 -13.89 0.47
CA GLN A 75 13.69 -13.23 -0.05
C GLN A 75 13.37 -12.38 -1.27
N VAL A 76 12.66 -12.95 -2.26
CA VAL A 76 12.22 -12.24 -3.46
C VAL A 76 11.32 -11.05 -3.12
N THR A 77 10.38 -11.20 -2.18
CA THR A 77 9.52 -10.09 -1.75
C THR A 77 10.32 -8.97 -1.07
N SER A 78 11.31 -9.31 -0.25
CA SER A 78 12.22 -8.33 0.34
C SER A 78 13.03 -7.59 -0.73
N GLU A 79 13.62 -8.31 -1.69
CA GLU A 79 14.36 -7.72 -2.81
C GLU A 79 13.47 -6.79 -3.64
N ARG A 80 12.20 -7.17 -3.90
CA ARG A 80 11.21 -6.32 -4.57
C ARG A 80 10.95 -5.05 -3.79
N LEU A 81 10.64 -5.16 -2.50
CA LEU A 81 10.27 -4.01 -1.67
C LEU A 81 11.44 -3.02 -1.55
N VAL A 82 12.67 -3.51 -1.31
CA VAL A 82 13.87 -2.68 -1.30
C VAL A 82 14.10 -2.02 -2.66
N SER A 83 13.95 -2.76 -3.77
CA SER A 83 14.11 -2.19 -5.12
C SER A 83 13.09 -1.09 -5.42
N ILE A 84 11.81 -1.30 -5.08
CA ILE A 84 10.72 -0.34 -5.24
C ILE A 84 11.03 0.96 -4.48
N TRP A 85 11.39 0.86 -3.20
CA TRP A 85 11.68 2.03 -2.36
C TRP A 85 12.95 2.76 -2.78
N THR A 86 14.02 2.02 -3.14
CA THR A 86 15.28 2.63 -3.58
C THR A 86 15.16 3.29 -4.96
N ASN A 87 14.40 2.69 -5.88
CA ASN A 87 14.08 3.29 -7.16
C ASN A 87 13.30 4.60 -6.97
N PHE A 88 12.26 4.60 -6.13
CA PHE A 88 11.51 5.81 -5.84
C PHE A 88 12.41 6.90 -5.23
N ALA A 89 13.27 6.55 -4.26
CA ALA A 89 14.21 7.50 -3.67
C ALA A 89 15.20 8.12 -4.67
N LYS A 90 15.63 7.34 -5.66
CA LYS A 90 16.64 7.74 -6.66
C LYS A 90 16.05 8.46 -7.87
N TYR A 91 14.87 8.03 -8.32
CA TYR A 91 14.29 8.40 -9.61
C TYR A 91 12.91 9.04 -9.49
N GLN A 92 12.32 9.11 -8.29
CA GLN A 92 10.93 9.51 -8.06
C GLN A 92 9.90 8.60 -8.77
N ASN A 93 10.33 7.41 -9.21
CA ASN A 93 9.50 6.41 -9.86
C ASN A 93 9.86 5.01 -9.31
N PRO A 94 8.90 4.22 -8.82
CA PRO A 94 9.14 2.86 -8.30
C PRO A 94 9.70 1.87 -9.32
N THR A 95 9.35 2.03 -10.60
CA THR A 95 9.68 1.13 -11.71
C THR A 95 10.19 1.97 -12.90
N PRO A 96 11.37 2.58 -12.79
CA PRO A 96 11.89 3.48 -13.82
C PRO A 96 12.24 2.74 -15.12
N GLU A 97 12.61 1.46 -15.02
CA GLU A 97 12.95 0.58 -16.14
C GLU A 97 12.33 -0.81 -15.93
N PRO A 98 12.05 -1.58 -17.00
CA PRO A 98 11.57 -2.95 -16.89
C PRO A 98 12.54 -3.85 -16.10
N SER A 99 12.00 -4.71 -15.25
CA SER A 99 12.75 -5.60 -14.39
C SER A 99 11.99 -6.90 -14.20
N GLU A 100 12.64 -8.04 -14.43
CA GLU A 100 12.06 -9.36 -14.18
C GLU A 100 11.72 -9.54 -12.69
N LEU A 101 12.56 -9.01 -11.79
CA LEU A 101 12.30 -9.01 -10.34
C LEU A 101 10.98 -8.29 -10.02
N LEU A 102 10.75 -7.14 -10.68
CA LEU A 102 9.53 -6.35 -10.54
C LEU A 102 8.46 -6.74 -11.57
N GLN A 103 8.53 -7.95 -12.12
CA GLN A 103 7.55 -8.53 -13.04
C GLN A 103 7.19 -7.65 -14.24
N ASN A 104 8.13 -6.77 -14.64
CA ASN A 104 7.96 -5.78 -15.70
C ASN A 104 6.71 -4.89 -15.54
N ILE A 105 6.25 -4.65 -14.31
CA ILE A 105 5.14 -3.74 -14.09
C ILE A 105 5.58 -2.29 -14.36
N THR A 106 4.69 -1.51 -14.94
CA THR A 106 4.78 -0.05 -14.92
C THR A 106 3.87 0.45 -13.82
N TRP A 107 4.43 1.13 -12.82
CA TRP A 107 3.65 1.61 -11.68
C TRP A 107 2.66 2.70 -12.11
N PRO A 108 1.35 2.55 -11.87
CA PRO A 108 0.37 3.56 -12.23
C PRO A 108 0.51 4.78 -11.34
N ILE A 109 0.49 5.96 -11.95
CA ILE A 109 0.31 7.22 -11.22
C ILE A 109 -1.14 7.24 -10.74
N VAL A 110 -1.32 7.57 -9.46
CA VAL A 110 -2.66 7.77 -8.91
C VAL A 110 -3.33 8.89 -9.70
N SER A 111 -4.56 8.63 -10.15
CA SER A 111 -5.42 9.62 -10.76
C SER A 111 -6.76 9.58 -10.04
N THR A 112 -7.43 10.73 -9.94
CA THR A 112 -8.83 10.83 -9.50
C THR A 112 -9.78 11.08 -10.66
N GLU A 113 -9.26 11.12 -11.88
CA GLU A 113 -10.06 11.26 -13.08
C GLU A 113 -10.79 9.95 -13.41
N GLY A 114 -12.06 10.02 -13.76
CA GLY A 114 -12.85 8.85 -14.12
C GLY A 114 -13.27 7.94 -12.96
N GLY A 115 -12.83 8.22 -11.72
CA GLY A 115 -13.20 7.47 -10.52
C GLY A 115 -12.35 6.23 -10.25
N ASP A 116 -11.39 5.92 -11.13
CA ASP A 116 -10.39 4.89 -10.89
C ASP A 116 -9.42 5.33 -9.80
N PHE A 117 -8.96 4.39 -8.99
CA PHE A 117 -7.87 4.55 -8.05
C PHE A 117 -6.97 3.32 -8.17
N LEU A 118 -6.01 3.39 -9.10
CA LEU A 118 -5.10 2.30 -9.37
C LEU A 118 -4.00 2.21 -8.31
N TYR A 119 -3.64 0.99 -7.93
CA TYR A 119 -2.54 0.71 -7.03
C TYR A 119 -1.87 -0.61 -7.36
N VAL A 120 -0.66 -0.79 -6.86
CA VAL A 120 0.05 -2.08 -6.93
C VAL A 120 -0.16 -2.84 -5.63
N ASP A 121 -0.73 -4.03 -5.72
CA ASP A 121 -0.77 -4.99 -4.63
C ASP A 121 0.51 -5.83 -4.65
N ILE A 122 1.26 -5.77 -3.55
CA ILE A 122 2.52 -6.48 -3.37
C ILE A 122 2.20 -7.74 -2.58
N ASN A 123 2.03 -8.84 -3.31
CA ASN A 123 1.89 -10.19 -2.77
C ASN A 123 3.03 -11.08 -3.35
N GLU A 124 2.81 -12.40 -3.45
CA GLU A 124 3.69 -13.31 -4.18
C GLU A 124 3.93 -12.85 -5.63
N ASN A 125 2.96 -12.14 -6.20
CA ASN A 125 3.07 -11.39 -7.44
C ASN A 125 2.75 -9.90 -7.24
N LEU A 126 3.20 -9.07 -8.17
CA LEU A 126 2.86 -7.66 -8.25
C LEU A 126 1.66 -7.48 -9.19
N GLU A 127 0.53 -7.04 -8.66
CA GLU A 127 -0.71 -6.91 -9.43
C GLU A 127 -1.21 -5.47 -9.41
N ILE A 128 -1.55 -4.92 -10.57
CA ILE A 128 -2.25 -3.65 -10.65
C ILE A 128 -3.73 -3.90 -10.34
N LYS A 129 -4.22 -3.30 -9.25
CA LYS A 129 -5.61 -3.37 -8.80
C LYS A 129 -6.23 -1.98 -8.82
N ASN A 130 -7.55 -1.95 -8.76
CA ASN A 130 -8.35 -0.72 -8.71
C ASN A 130 -9.25 -0.73 -7.46
N HIS A 131 -9.70 0.45 -7.04
CA HIS A 131 -10.64 0.67 -5.93
C HIS A 131 -10.21 -0.06 -4.63
N PRO A 132 -9.13 0.39 -3.97
CA PRO A 132 -8.63 -0.27 -2.76
C PRO A 132 -9.74 -0.32 -1.70
N LYS A 133 -9.98 -1.50 -1.11
CA LYS A 133 -10.99 -1.72 -0.05
C LYS A 133 -12.41 -1.20 -0.39
N GLU A 134 -12.81 -1.24 -1.67
CA GLU A 134 -14.10 -0.72 -2.17
C GLU A 134 -15.31 -1.11 -1.31
N LYS A 135 -15.44 -2.39 -0.95
CA LYS A 135 -16.57 -2.89 -0.13
C LYS A 135 -16.69 -2.20 1.23
N THR A 136 -15.56 -1.79 1.80
CA THR A 136 -15.50 -1.13 3.11
C THR A 136 -15.66 0.37 2.93
N TYR A 137 -14.90 1.00 2.03
CA TYR A 137 -14.98 2.44 1.81
C TYR A 137 -16.33 2.88 1.23
N GLY A 138 -16.96 2.09 0.35
CA GLY A 138 -18.28 2.37 -0.18
C GLY A 138 -19.32 2.54 0.95
N LYS A 139 -19.29 1.65 1.95
CA LYS A 139 -20.17 1.76 3.12
C LYS A 139 -19.88 2.98 3.99
N TRP A 140 -18.61 3.36 4.12
CA TRP A 140 -18.24 4.59 4.84
C TRP A 140 -18.73 5.83 4.09
N VAL A 141 -18.57 5.87 2.76
CA VAL A 141 -19.08 6.97 1.93
C VAL A 141 -20.60 7.08 2.06
N GLU A 142 -21.33 5.99 1.92
CA GLU A 142 -22.80 5.95 2.12
C GLU A 142 -23.19 6.46 3.51
N LEU A 143 -22.47 6.05 4.56
CA LEU A 143 -22.71 6.52 5.91
C LEU A 143 -22.48 8.04 6.02
N TYR A 144 -21.34 8.55 5.54
CA TYR A 144 -21.03 9.98 5.60
C TYR A 144 -22.04 10.82 4.83
N ASP A 145 -22.44 10.39 3.63
CA ASP A 145 -23.45 11.06 2.82
C ASP A 145 -24.81 11.09 3.55
N SER A 146 -25.16 10.02 4.26
CA SER A 146 -26.40 9.96 5.06
C SER A 146 -26.43 10.94 6.24
N LEU A 147 -25.27 11.37 6.74
CA LEU A 147 -25.17 12.29 7.87
C LEU A 147 -25.39 13.75 7.44
N GLY A 148 -25.37 14.05 6.14
CA GLY A 148 -25.66 15.38 5.60
C GLY A 148 -24.64 16.46 5.99
N TYR A 149 -23.44 16.07 6.42
CA TYR A 149 -22.35 17.01 6.70
C TYR A 149 -21.80 17.57 5.38
N SER A 150 -21.98 18.88 5.16
CA SER A 150 -21.33 19.62 4.07
C SER A 150 -19.97 20.20 4.47
N ASP A 151 -19.72 20.28 5.77
CA ASP A 151 -18.62 21.07 6.34
C ASP A 151 -17.55 20.10 6.86
N PHE A 152 -16.69 19.65 5.96
CA PHE A 152 -15.45 18.98 6.35
C PHE A 152 -14.43 20.06 6.72
N ASP A 153 -14.40 20.43 8.00
CA ASP A 153 -13.33 21.26 8.56
C ASP A 153 -12.08 20.38 8.72
N THR A 154 -11.12 20.52 7.82
CA THR A 154 -9.81 19.87 7.90
C THR A 154 -8.78 20.89 8.34
N TYR A 155 -8.18 20.69 9.51
CA TYR A 155 -7.04 21.48 10.00
C TYR A 155 -5.77 21.25 9.19
#